data_AF-A0A7J9H9N7-F1
#
_entry.id   AF-A0A7J9H9N7-F1
#
_cell.length_a   1.000
_cell.length_b   1.000
_cell.length_c   1.000
_cell.angle_alpha   90.00
_cell.angle_beta   90.00
_cell.angle_gamma   90.00
#
_symmetry.space_group_name_H-M   'P 1'
#
loop_
_entity.id
_entity.type
_entity.pdbx_description
1 polymer ?
#
loop_
_entity_poly.entity_id
_entity_poly.type
_entity_poly.pdbx_seq_one_letter_code
_entity_poly.pdbx_strand_id
1 'polypeptide(L)'
;MLQYKLERMPFLEEQVRKIREGGKLLTMDIERLLLSEDNRFDFVNDVAAEAKEYVENNRDEYGGSKKAILHVLSNRVNDSGFYRPDAYAESDPFKPGPTYLKEEFT
;
A
#
# COMPACT_ATOMS: atom_id res chain seq x y z
N MET A 1 37.39 6.35 -15.19
CA MET A 1 36.19 5.92 -14.45
C MET A 1 34.98 6.24 -15.31
N LEU A 2 34.23 5.23 -15.77
CA LEU A 2 32.98 5.46 -16.49
C LEU A 2 31.95 6.01 -15.50
N GLN A 3 31.69 7.32 -15.55
CA GLN A 3 30.43 7.85 -15.05
C GLN A 3 29.34 7.25 -15.95
N TYR A 4 28.68 6.20 -15.46
CA TYR A 4 27.38 5.79 -16.00
C TYR A 4 26.46 7.01 -15.84
N LYS A 5 26.33 7.82 -16.90
CA LYS A 5 25.17 8.68 -17.06
C LYS A 5 24.00 7.72 -17.21
N LEU A 6 23.35 7.39 -16.10
CA LEU A 6 22.04 6.74 -16.11
C LEU A 6 21.12 7.69 -16.91
N GLU A 7 20.99 7.43 -18.21
CA GLU A 7 19.90 8.01 -18.97
C GLU A 7 18.61 7.68 -18.24
N ARG A 8 17.80 8.72 -17.99
CA ARG A 8 16.52 8.58 -17.31
C ARG A 8 15.71 7.54 -18.07
N MET A 9 15.38 6.44 -17.40
CA MET A 9 14.52 5.40 -17.93
C MET A 9 13.09 5.68 -17.45
N PRO A 10 12.19 6.19 -18.32
CA PRO A 10 10.86 6.68 -17.89
C PRO A 10 10.06 5.63 -17.13
N PHE A 11 10.19 4.35 -17.49
CA PHE A 11 9.49 3.26 -16.81
C PHE A 11 9.95 3.08 -15.35
N LEU A 12 11.24 3.26 -15.04
CA LEU A 12 11.73 3.16 -13.67
C LEU A 12 11.34 4.38 -12.84
N GLU A 13 11.37 5.57 -13.43
CA GLU A 13 10.94 6.79 -12.75
C GLU A 13 9.47 6.67 -12.32
N GLU A 14 8.60 6.08 -13.16
CA GLU A 14 7.21 5.79 -12.83
C GLU A 14 7.05 4.79 -11.68
N GLN A 15 7.79 3.68 -11.70
CA GLN A 15 7.77 2.71 -10.59
C GLN A 15 8.18 3.37 -9.27
N VAL A 16 9.25 4.16 -9.29
CA VAL A 16 9.73 4.89 -8.11
C VAL A 16 8.70 5.91 -7.63
N ARG A 17 8.04 6.62 -8.56
CA ARG A 17 6.95 7.55 -8.22
C ARG A 17 5.79 6.83 -7.54
N LYS A 18 5.29 5.75 -8.13
CA LYS A 18 4.19 4.94 -7.56
C LYS A 18 4.51 4.42 -6.16
N ILE A 19 5.71 3.87 -5.96
CA ILE A 19 6.16 3.40 -4.63
C ILE A 19 6.15 4.56 -3.62
N ARG A 20 6.63 5.74 -4.02
CA ARG A 20 6.65 6.93 -3.14
C ARG A 20 5.24 7.45 -2.85
N GLU A 21 4.38 7.54 -3.84
CA GLU A 21 3.00 8.03 -3.68
C GLU A 21 2.15 7.07 -2.87
N GLY A 22 2.20 5.76 -3.18
CA GLY A 22 1.56 4.72 -2.39
C GLY A 22 2.07 4.65 -0.96
N GLY A 23 3.39 4.78 -0.75
CA GLY A 23 3.98 4.83 0.59
C GLY A 23 3.53 6.06 1.39
N LYS A 24 3.42 7.23 0.74
CA LYS A 24 2.88 8.45 1.37
C LYS A 24 1.41 8.27 1.77
N LEU A 25 0.58 7.72 0.87
CA LEU A 25 -0.84 7.45 1.13
C LEU A 25 -1.00 6.53 2.34
N LEU A 26 -0.28 5.41 2.34
CA LEU A 26 -0.28 4.46 3.46
C LEU A 26 0.13 5.12 4.78
N THR A 27 1.16 5.97 4.76
CA THR A 27 1.60 6.68 5.97
C THR A 27 0.52 7.61 6.51
N MET A 28 -0.12 8.39 5.62
CA MET A 28 -1.22 9.28 6.00
C MET A 28 -2.43 8.52 6.57
N ASP A 29 -2.75 7.36 6.00
CA ASP A 29 -3.84 6.52 6.50
C ASP A 29 -3.52 5.94 7.89
N ILE A 30 -2.30 5.45 8.11
CA ILE A 30 -1.85 4.97 9.42
C ILE A 30 -1.92 6.09 10.45
N GLU A 31 -1.44 7.29 10.12
CA GLU A 31 -1.51 8.45 11.00
C GLU A 31 -2.97 8.80 11.34
N ARG A 32 -3.88 8.75 10.36
CA ARG A 32 -5.30 8.99 10.58
C ARG A 32 -5.89 7.96 11.55
N LEU A 33 -5.62 6.67 11.34
CA LEU A 33 -6.09 5.60 12.24
C LEU A 33 -5.50 5.76 13.65
N LEU A 34 -4.21 6.09 13.77
CA LEU A 34 -3.58 6.33 15.08
C LEU A 34 -4.11 7.56 15.82
N LEU A 35 -4.70 8.52 15.10
CA LEU A 35 -5.34 9.70 15.68
C LEU A 35 -6.80 9.44 16.09
N SER A 36 -7.48 8.44 15.51
CA SER A 36 -8.83 8.05 15.91
C SER A 36 -8.84 7.13 17.14
N GLU A 37 -7.69 6.59 17.53
CA GLU A 37 -7.55 5.64 18.62
C GLU A 37 -7.09 6.32 19.91
N ASP A 38 -7.70 5.97 21.04
CA ASP A 38 -7.34 6.49 22.36
C ASP A 38 -5.99 5.92 22.84
N ASN A 39 -5.69 4.65 22.49
CA ASN A 39 -4.44 3.98 22.82
C ASN A 39 -3.76 3.39 21.58
N ARG A 40 -2.64 4.00 21.20
CA ARG A 40 -1.84 3.57 20.03
C ARG A 40 -1.23 2.18 20.18
N PHE A 41 -0.88 1.76 21.40
CA PHE A 41 -0.29 0.45 21.62
C PHE A 41 -1.33 -0.66 21.45
N ASP A 42 -2.54 -0.43 21.96
CA ASP A 42 -3.65 -1.38 21.80
C ASP A 42 -4.01 -1.50 20.32
N PHE A 43 -4.13 -0.38 19.60
CA PHE A 43 -4.33 -0.39 18.15
C PHE A 43 -3.29 -1.24 17.40
N VAL A 44 -2.00 -1.07 17.70
CA VAL A 44 -0.94 -1.86 17.06
C VAL A 44 -1.06 -3.35 17.39
N ASN A 45 -1.41 -3.69 18.64
CA ASN A 45 -1.62 -5.08 19.05
C ASN A 45 -2.84 -5.70 18.36
N ASP A 46 -3.94 -4.97 18.23
CA ASP A 46 -5.15 -5.42 17.56
C ASP A 46 -4.90 -5.67 16.07
N VAL A 47 -4.21 -4.73 15.40
CA VAL A 47 -3.81 -4.91 14.00
C VAL A 47 -2.92 -6.15 13.84
N ALA A 48 -1.98 -6.36 14.75
CA ALA A 48 -1.10 -7.53 14.71
C ALA A 48 -1.86 -8.85 14.97
N ALA A 49 -2.80 -8.86 15.92
CA ALA A 49 -3.63 -10.01 16.23
C ALA A 49 -4.53 -10.40 15.06
N GLU A 50 -5.20 -9.42 14.45
CA GLU A 50 -6.06 -9.63 13.29
C GLU A 50 -5.25 -10.08 12.06
N ALA A 51 -4.09 -9.46 11.81
CA ALA A 51 -3.20 -9.87 10.73
C ALA A 51 -2.69 -11.30 10.92
N LYS A 52 -2.42 -11.71 12.17
CA LYS A 52 -2.03 -13.08 12.48
C LYS A 52 -3.16 -14.06 12.15
N GLU A 53 -4.40 -13.74 12.51
CA GLU A 53 -5.57 -14.57 12.18
C GLU A 53 -5.72 -14.77 10.67
N TYR A 54 -5.56 -13.71 9.86
CA TYR A 54 -5.56 -13.83 8.40
C TYR A 54 -4.49 -14.82 7.88
N VAL A 55 -3.26 -14.74 8.42
CA VAL A 55 -2.16 -15.65 8.02
C VAL A 55 -2.42 -17.09 8.47
N GLU A 56 -2.97 -17.29 9.67
CA GLU A 56 -3.31 -18.62 10.19
C GLU A 56 -4.43 -19.27 9.38
N ASN A 57 -5.41 -18.48 8.94
CA ASN A 57 -6.54 -18.96 8.15
C ASN A 57 -6.20 -19.20 6.67
N ASN A 58 -5.35 -18.37 6.06
CA ASN A 58 -4.96 -18.51 4.65
C ASN A 58 -3.49 -18.19 4.40
N ARG A 59 -2.62 -19.12 4.81
CA ARG A 59 -1.17 -18.93 4.72
C ARG A 59 -0.64 -18.73 3.30
N ASP A 60 -1.24 -19.37 2.31
CA ASP A 60 -0.78 -19.29 0.92
C ASP A 60 -1.03 -17.90 0.31
N GLU A 61 -2.19 -17.29 0.63
CA GLU A 61 -2.53 -15.94 0.18
C GLU A 61 -1.63 -14.88 0.84
N TYR A 62 -1.45 -14.96 2.15
CA TYR A 62 -0.74 -13.95 2.94
C TYR A 62 0.77 -14.21 3.09
N GLY A 63 1.26 -15.36 2.63
CA GLY A 63 2.68 -15.70 2.55
C GLY A 63 3.38 -15.25 1.27
N GLY A 64 2.60 -14.79 0.26
CA GLY A 64 3.10 -14.43 -1.06
C GLY A 64 2.76 -12.99 -1.45
N SER A 65 1.62 -12.81 -2.11
CA SER A 65 1.26 -11.57 -2.84
C SER A 65 0.65 -10.48 -1.96
N LYS A 66 -0.10 -10.84 -0.91
CA LYS A 66 -0.74 -9.87 -0.01
C LYS A 66 -0.06 -9.87 1.35
N LYS A 67 0.14 -8.69 1.92
CA LYS A 67 0.61 -8.56 3.32
C LYS A 67 -0.62 -8.45 4.22
N ALA A 68 -0.77 -9.38 5.17
CA ALA A 68 -1.93 -9.40 6.07
C ALA A 68 -2.09 -8.09 6.86
N ILE A 69 -0.99 -7.50 7.35
CA ILE A 69 -1.04 -6.20 8.05
C ILE A 69 -1.62 -5.10 7.15
N LEU A 70 -1.21 -5.06 5.87
CA LEU A 70 -1.73 -4.07 4.93
C LEU A 70 -3.20 -4.30 4.63
N HIS A 71 -3.65 -5.56 4.60
CA HIS A 71 -5.05 -5.92 4.43
C HIS A 71 -5.90 -5.38 5.60
N VAL A 72 -5.47 -5.61 6.84
CA VAL A 72 -6.15 -5.07 8.03
C VAL A 72 -6.28 -3.55 7.95
N LEU A 73 -5.17 -2.87 7.62
CA LEU A 73 -5.17 -1.41 7.50
C LEU A 73 -6.11 -0.94 6.39
N SER A 74 -6.08 -1.54 5.20
CA SER A 74 -6.99 -1.16 4.11
C SER A 74 -8.46 -1.34 4.51
N ASN A 75 -8.80 -2.41 5.24
CA ASN A 75 -10.17 -2.63 5.72
C ASN A 75 -10.60 -1.54 6.70
N ARG A 76 -9.79 -1.23 7.71
CA ARG A 76 -10.12 -0.17 8.69
C ARG A 76 -10.27 1.21 8.04
N VAL A 77 -9.47 1.51 7.02
CA VAL A 77 -9.58 2.77 6.26
C VAL A 77 -10.86 2.78 5.42
N ASN A 78 -11.21 1.65 4.78
CA ASN A 78 -12.46 1.47 4.06
C ASN A 78 -13.68 1.64 4.99
N ASP A 79 -13.63 1.03 6.19
CA ASP A 79 -14.68 1.13 7.21
C ASP A 79 -14.84 2.56 7.73
N SER A 80 -13.74 3.34 7.73
CA SER A 80 -13.75 4.78 8.04
C SER A 80 -14.29 5.65 6.89
N GLY A 81 -14.73 5.05 5.79
CA GLY A 81 -15.33 5.72 4.63
C GLY A 81 -14.34 6.16 3.55
N PHE A 82 -13.08 5.74 3.60
CA PHE A 82 -12.07 6.07 2.59
C PHE A 82 -11.70 4.84 1.78
N TYR A 83 -12.02 4.84 0.48
CA TYR A 83 -11.72 3.69 -0.37
C TYR A 83 -10.20 3.45 -0.51
N ARG A 84 -9.77 2.21 -0.25
CA ARG A 84 -8.43 1.66 -0.50
C ARG A 84 -8.51 0.30 -1.17
N PRO A 85 -7.62 0.03 -2.15
CA PRO A 85 -7.46 -1.32 -2.69
C PRO A 85 -7.12 -2.33 -1.59
N ASP A 86 -7.56 -3.57 -1.78
CA ASP A 86 -7.26 -4.68 -0.87
C ASP A 86 -5.76 -4.81 -0.62
N ALA A 87 -5.35 -4.72 0.64
CA ALA A 87 -3.97 -4.76 1.09
C ALA A 87 -3.03 -3.74 0.42
N TYR A 88 -3.58 -2.62 -0.08
CA TYR A 88 -2.87 -1.65 -0.92
C TYR A 88 -2.21 -2.31 -2.14
N ALA A 89 -2.73 -3.47 -2.57
CA ALA A 89 -2.17 -4.23 -3.68
C ALA A 89 -2.45 -3.49 -4.99
N GLU A 90 -1.39 -3.29 -5.78
CA GLU A 90 -1.54 -2.77 -7.13
C GLU A 90 -1.79 -3.93 -8.10
N SER A 91 -2.90 -3.86 -8.83
CA SER A 91 -3.36 -4.94 -9.70
C SER A 91 -2.45 -5.21 -10.90
N ASP A 92 -1.60 -4.25 -11.29
CA ASP A 92 -0.67 -4.42 -12.41
C ASP A 92 0.56 -3.48 -12.31
N PRO A 93 1.73 -4.01 -11.86
CA PRO A 93 2.95 -3.22 -11.77
C PRO A 93 3.53 -2.83 -13.14
N PHE A 94 3.09 -3.42 -14.24
CA PHE A 94 3.57 -3.13 -15.60
C PHE A 94 2.62 -2.25 -16.42
N LYS A 95 1.51 -1.81 -15.83
CA LYS A 95 0.53 -0.91 -16.44
C LYS A 95 0.74 0.60 -16.33
N PRO A 96 1.91 1.20 -16.00
CA PRO A 96 2.14 2.56 -16.45
C PRO A 96 2.47 2.50 -17.95
N GLY A 97 1.48 2.11 -18.76
CA GLY A 97 1.53 2.32 -20.19
C GLY A 97 1.47 3.82 -20.49
N PRO A 98 1.86 4.25 -21.71
CA PRO A 98 1.91 5.66 -22.10
C PRO A 98 0.58 6.44 -21.96
N THR A 99 -0.53 5.77 -21.62
CA THR A 99 -1.86 6.35 -21.39
C THR A 99 -2.27 6.44 -19.92
N TYR A 100 -1.49 5.94 -18.96
CA TYR A 100 -1.87 5.92 -17.53
C TYR A 100 -2.08 7.34 -16.95
N LEU A 101 -1.45 8.35 -17.54
CA LEU A 101 -1.62 9.78 -17.20
C LEU A 101 -2.99 10.37 -17.58
N LYS A 102 -3.87 9.62 -18.27
CA LYS A 102 -5.17 10.14 -18.70
C LYS A 102 -6.29 9.95 -17.67
N GLU A 103 -6.09 9.14 -16.64
CA GLU A 103 -7.11 8.89 -15.62
C GLU A 103 -7.29 10.07 -14.64
N GLU A 104 -6.35 11.03 -14.60
CA GLU A 104 -6.46 12.25 -13.78
C GLU A 104 -7.16 13.44 -14.48
N PHE A 105 -7.80 13.22 -15.64
CA PHE A 105 -8.51 14.26 -16.40
C PHE A 105 -9.96 13.92 -16.75
N THR A 106 -10.69 13.23 -15.87
CA THR A 106 -12.15 13.05 -16.04
C THR A 106 -12.91 13.32 -14.76
#